data_AF-A0A183P5L1-F1
#
_entry.id   AF-A0A183P5L1-F1
#
_cell.length_a   1.000
_cell.length_b   1.000
_cell.length_c   1.000
_cell.angle_alpha   90.00
_cell.angle_beta   90.00
_cell.angle_gamma   90.00
#
_symmetry.space_group_name_H-M   'P 1'
#
loop_
_entity.id
_entity.type
_entity.pdbx_description
1 polymer ?
#
loop_
_entity_poly.entity_id
_entity_poly.type
_entity_poly.pdbx_seq_one_letter_code
_entity_poly.pdbx_strand_id
1 'polypeptide(L)'
;MRQLYDTTKKPAEKYSKPERPVKDNEGRKITEIQQQRNRWVEYSEELLNRPAPMNSPDIEAAHTDLPIDVDPPTTEEIRMAVRQIKSGKAAGPDDIAAEALKSDIDVTTNMLHLLFKKIW
;
A
#
# COMPACT_ATOMS: atom_id res chain seq x y z
N MET A 1 14.96 -26.71 -6.34
CA MET A 1 14.38 -25.36 -6.13
C MET A 1 15.42 -24.30 -5.77
N ARG A 2 16.35 -24.53 -4.84
CA ARG A 2 17.38 -23.56 -4.44
C ARG A 2 18.34 -23.12 -5.57
N GLN A 3 18.76 -24.07 -6.41
CA GLN A 3 19.69 -23.77 -7.52
C GLN A 3 19.11 -22.84 -8.58
N LEU A 4 17.80 -22.91 -8.85
CA LEU A 4 17.13 -22.03 -9.80
C LEU A 4 17.10 -20.60 -9.26
N TYR A 5 16.74 -20.43 -7.99
CA TYR A 5 16.78 -19.14 -7.29
C TYR A 5 18.19 -18.51 -7.27
N ASP A 6 19.21 -19.30 -6.95
CA ASP A 6 20.61 -18.83 -6.90
C ASP A 6 21.15 -18.44 -8.29
N THR A 7 20.71 -19.14 -9.34
CA THR A 7 21.12 -18.87 -10.73
C THR A 7 20.45 -17.61 -11.28
N THR A 8 19.20 -17.33 -10.92
CA THR A 8 18.49 -16.11 -11.35
C THR A 8 18.90 -14.88 -10.54
N LYS A 9 19.39 -15.04 -9.31
CA LYS A 9 19.91 -13.95 -8.46
C LYS A 9 21.23 -13.36 -8.99
N LYS A 10 22.14 -14.20 -9.50
CA LYS A 10 23.47 -13.77 -10.01
C LYS A 10 23.46 -12.73 -11.15
N PRO A 11 22.57 -12.81 -12.16
CA PRO A 11 22.53 -11.80 -13.23
C PRO A 11 21.66 -10.57 -12.90
N ALA A 12 20.72 -10.68 -11.94
CA ALA A 12 19.78 -9.60 -11.62
C ALA A 12 20.37 -8.46 -10.76
N GLU A 13 21.50 -8.70 -10.09
CA GLU A 13 22.18 -7.70 -9.25
C GLU A 13 22.76 -6.52 -10.06
N LYS A 14 22.90 -6.67 -11.38
CA LYS A 14 23.45 -5.63 -12.26
C LYS A 14 22.45 -4.56 -12.70
N TYR A 15 21.15 -4.78 -12.47
CA TYR A 15 20.14 -3.73 -12.68
C TYR A 15 19.86 -3.01 -11.35
N SER A 16 20.89 -2.35 -10.83
CA SER A 16 20.66 -1.20 -9.97
C SER A 16 19.93 -0.19 -10.83
N LYS A 17 18.65 0.09 -10.53
CA LYS A 17 18.06 1.35 -10.97
C LYS A 17 19.06 2.45 -10.60
N PRO A 18 19.39 3.42 -11.47
CA PRO A 18 20.04 4.61 -10.97
C PRO A 18 19.09 5.14 -9.89
N GLU A 19 19.53 5.11 -8.64
CA GLU A 19 18.80 5.73 -7.55
C GLU A 19 18.50 7.15 -8.04
N ARG A 20 17.22 7.51 -8.14
CA ARG A 20 16.87 8.86 -8.55
C ARG A 20 17.54 9.77 -7.53
N PRO A 21 18.53 10.58 -7.93
CA PRO A 21 19.33 11.29 -6.95
C PRO A 21 18.40 12.25 -6.22
N VAL A 22 18.24 12.04 -4.92
CA VAL A 22 17.51 12.96 -4.06
C VAL A 22 18.26 14.28 -4.12
N LYS A 23 17.53 15.36 -4.36
CA LYS A 23 18.11 16.68 -4.44
C LYS A 23 17.91 17.42 -3.13
N ASP A 24 18.92 18.19 -2.75
CA ASP A 24 18.73 19.21 -1.73
C ASP A 24 17.76 20.30 -2.23
N ASN A 25 17.41 21.20 -1.34
CA ASN A 25 16.63 22.41 -1.59
C ASN A 25 17.26 23.33 -2.67
N GLU A 26 18.57 23.27 -2.90
CA GLU A 26 19.24 23.98 -4.01
C GLU A 26 19.29 23.18 -5.33
N GLY A 27 18.70 21.98 -5.37
CA GLY A 27 18.66 21.14 -6.56
C GLY A 27 19.93 20.32 -6.83
N ARG A 28 20.92 20.34 -5.94
CA ARG A 28 22.15 19.55 -6.01
C ARG A 28 21.87 18.13 -5.57
N LYS A 29 22.59 17.18 -6.16
CA LYS A 29 22.40 15.75 -5.89
C LYS A 29 23.02 15.38 -4.54
N ILE A 30 22.23 14.75 -3.69
CA ILE A 30 22.66 14.13 -2.45
C ILE A 30 23.05 12.68 -2.75
N THR A 31 24.26 12.28 -2.34
CA THR A 31 24.78 10.91 -2.53
C THR A 31 25.00 10.17 -1.21
N GLU A 32 24.95 10.88 -0.08
CA GLU A 32 25.14 10.30 1.25
C GLU A 32 23.79 9.94 1.91
N ILE A 33 23.67 8.72 2.43
CA ILE A 33 22.44 8.22 3.05
C ILE A 33 22.01 9.08 4.25
N GLN A 34 22.95 9.58 5.05
CA GLN A 34 22.63 10.44 6.19
C GLN A 34 22.02 11.76 5.73
N GLN A 35 22.61 12.40 4.71
CA GLN A 35 22.09 13.63 4.14
C GLN A 35 20.71 13.41 3.48
N GLN A 36 20.50 12.26 2.85
CA GLN A 36 19.19 11.91 2.27
C GLN A 36 18.13 11.78 3.38
N ARG A 37 18.46 11.17 4.52
CA ARG A 37 17.55 11.09 5.68
C ARG A 37 17.24 12.47 6.26
N ASN A 38 18.25 13.32 6.41
CA ASN A 38 18.03 14.70 6.89
C ASN A 38 17.12 15.47 5.93
N ARG A 39 17.34 15.33 4.61
CA ARG A 39 16.46 15.93 3.60
C ARG A 39 15.01 15.42 3.69
N TRP A 40 14.82 14.14 4.02
CA TRP A 40 13.48 13.58 4.26
C TRP A 40 12.82 14.18 5.50
N VAL A 41 13.56 14.38 6.60
CA VAL A 41 13.05 15.02 7.82
C VAL A 41 12.62 16.46 7.52
N GLU A 42 13.49 17.25 6.89
CA GLU A 42 13.21 18.64 6.52
C GLU A 42 11.98 18.76 5.62
N TYR A 43 11.89 17.93 4.57
CA TYR A 43 10.74 17.95 3.66
C TYR A 43 9.43 17.60 4.38
N SER A 44 9.49 16.63 5.29
CA SER A 44 8.32 16.22 6.08
C SER A 44 7.89 17.33 7.04
N GLU A 45 8.82 18.01 7.71
CA GLU A 45 8.51 19.12 8.59
C GLU A 45 7.93 20.31 7.83
N GLU A 46 8.48 20.65 6.66
CA GLU A 46 7.96 21.71 5.78
C GLU A 46 6.52 21.41 5.33
N LEU A 47 6.27 20.16 4.92
CA LEU A 47 4.96 19.75 4.41
C LEU A 47 3.90 19.69 5.51
N LEU A 48 4.24 19.10 6.67
CA LEU A 48 3.28 18.84 7.76
C LEU A 48 3.03 20.06 8.65
N ASN A 49 3.99 20.97 8.76
CA ASN A 49 3.86 22.20 9.57
C ASN A 49 3.54 23.45 8.74
N ARG A 50 3.12 23.28 7.47
CA ARG A 50 2.73 24.40 6.62
C ARG A 50 1.54 25.15 7.26
N PRO A 51 1.62 26.48 7.45
CA PRO A 51 0.49 27.25 7.97
C PRO A 51 -0.71 27.15 7.04
N ALA A 52 -1.91 27.25 7.61
CA ALA A 52 -3.14 27.27 6.83
C ALA A 52 -3.06 28.37 5.75
N PRO A 53 -3.44 28.09 4.49
CA PRO A 53 -3.47 29.11 3.45
C PRO A 53 -4.36 30.28 3.89
N MET A 54 -3.91 31.52 3.66
CA MET A 54 -4.66 32.71 4.08
C MET A 54 -5.94 32.93 3.26
N ASN A 55 -6.00 32.35 2.07
CA ASN A 55 -7.18 32.35 1.22
C ASN A 55 -7.92 31.02 1.39
N SER A 56 -9.23 31.07 1.51
CA SER A 56 -10.07 29.88 1.33
C SER A 56 -9.80 29.31 -0.06
N PRO A 57 -9.51 28.01 -0.19
CA PRO A 57 -9.50 27.34 -1.49
C PRO A 57 -10.82 27.63 -2.22
N ASP A 58 -10.74 28.05 -3.48
CA ASP A 58 -11.91 28.16 -4.36
C ASP A 58 -12.30 26.74 -4.80
N ILE A 59 -12.97 26.02 -3.90
CA ILE A 59 -13.47 24.67 -4.12
C ILE A 59 -14.97 24.79 -4.33
N GLU A 60 -15.40 24.57 -5.57
CA GLU A 60 -16.80 24.39 -5.90
C GLU A 60 -17.35 23.22 -5.06
N ALA A 61 -18.35 23.48 -4.23
CA ALA A 61 -18.91 22.48 -3.34
C ALA A 61 -19.45 21.31 -4.17
N ALA A 62 -18.94 20.10 -3.92
CA ALA A 62 -19.51 18.90 -4.52
C ALA A 62 -21.00 18.84 -4.12
N HIS A 63 -21.89 18.92 -5.10
CA HIS A 63 -23.34 19.05 -4.87
C HIS A 63 -24.01 17.78 -4.34
N THR A 64 -23.26 16.74 -4.02
CA THR A 64 -23.82 15.45 -3.60
C THR A 64 -22.81 14.72 -2.74
N ASP A 65 -23.16 14.49 -1.48
CA ASP A 65 -22.56 13.42 -0.70
C ASP A 65 -22.88 12.12 -1.44
N LEU A 66 -21.86 11.50 -2.04
CA LEU A 66 -22.03 10.19 -2.63
C LEU A 66 -22.57 9.27 -1.55
N PRO A 67 -23.64 8.49 -1.80
CA PRO A 67 -24.14 7.52 -0.85
C PRO A 67 -23.08 6.43 -0.70
N ILE A 68 -22.13 6.65 0.20
CA ILE A 68 -21.14 5.68 0.62
C ILE A 68 -21.80 4.89 1.74
N ASP A 69 -21.91 3.59 1.53
CA ASP A 69 -22.34 2.69 2.57
C ASP A 69 -21.25 2.65 3.67
N VAL A 70 -21.67 2.98 4.90
CA VAL A 70 -20.83 2.97 6.10
C VAL A 70 -21.18 1.79 7.02
N ASP A 71 -21.98 0.84 6.56
CA ASP A 71 -22.28 -0.38 7.30
C ASP A 71 -21.15 -1.42 7.14
N PRO A 72 -21.03 -2.38 8.09
CA PRO A 72 -20.06 -3.45 7.96
C PRO A 72 -20.29 -4.28 6.69
N PRO A 73 -19.24 -4.82 6.05
CA PRO A 73 -19.37 -5.67 4.88
C PRO A 73 -20.33 -6.85 5.11
N THR A 74 -21.20 -7.08 4.15
CA THR A 74 -22.13 -8.21 4.17
C THR A 74 -21.41 -9.52 3.88
N THR A 75 -21.98 -10.63 4.35
CA THR A 75 -21.45 -11.98 4.10
C THR A 75 -21.34 -12.28 2.59
N GLU A 76 -22.27 -11.75 1.77
CA GLU A 76 -22.23 -11.93 0.32
C GLU A 76 -21.08 -11.18 -0.34
N GLU A 77 -20.84 -9.93 0.05
CA GLU A 77 -19.73 -9.12 -0.46
C GLU A 77 -18.38 -9.78 -0.16
N ILE A 78 -18.21 -10.27 1.08
CA ILE A 78 -17.01 -10.98 1.50
C ILE A 78 -16.82 -12.24 0.65
N ARG A 79 -17.89 -13.03 0.45
CA ARG A 79 -17.86 -14.26 -0.36
C ARG A 79 -17.47 -13.97 -1.81
N MET A 80 -18.05 -12.92 -2.40
CA MET A 80 -17.73 -12.49 -3.76
C MET A 80 -16.29 -11.99 -3.86
N ALA A 81 -15.82 -11.20 -2.90
CA ALA A 81 -14.46 -10.70 -2.85
C ALA A 81 -13.46 -11.86 -2.80
N VAL A 82 -13.65 -12.83 -1.91
CA VAL A 82 -12.80 -14.03 -1.80
C VAL A 82 -12.74 -14.82 -3.12
N ARG A 83 -13.88 -14.97 -3.81
CA ARG A 83 -13.93 -15.64 -5.14
C ARG A 83 -13.10 -14.90 -6.20
N GLN A 84 -13.12 -13.57 -6.18
CA GLN A 84 -12.41 -12.73 -7.15
C GLN A 84 -10.91 -12.59 -6.88
N ILE A 85 -10.40 -13.02 -5.71
CA ILE A 85 -8.96 -12.99 -5.43
C ILE A 85 -8.21 -13.80 -6.51
N LYS A 86 -7.18 -13.18 -7.10
CA LYS A 86 -6.35 -13.81 -8.12
C LYS A 86 -5.43 -14.86 -7.49
N SER A 87 -5.49 -16.08 -8.02
CA SER A 87 -4.58 -17.19 -7.67
C SER A 87 -3.23 -17.06 -8.39
N GLY A 88 -2.21 -17.77 -7.91
CA GLY A 88 -0.86 -17.80 -8.49
C GLY A 88 -0.02 -16.56 -8.19
N LYS A 89 -0.39 -15.78 -7.16
CA LYS A 89 0.41 -14.66 -6.65
C LYS A 89 1.29 -15.13 -5.50
N ALA A 90 2.44 -14.47 -5.32
CA ALA A 90 3.28 -14.73 -4.16
C ALA A 90 2.54 -14.34 -2.88
N ALA A 91 2.70 -15.15 -1.82
CA ALA A 91 2.16 -14.84 -0.51
C ALA A 91 2.76 -13.54 0.04
N GLY A 92 2.01 -12.86 0.90
CA GLY A 92 2.50 -11.69 1.61
C GLY A 92 3.55 -12.05 2.67
N PRO A 93 4.02 -11.07 3.45
CA PRO A 93 4.92 -11.31 4.59
C PRO A 93 4.31 -12.19 5.69
N ASP A 94 3.00 -12.42 5.64
CA ASP A 94 2.26 -13.33 6.51
C ASP A 94 2.32 -14.80 6.04
N ASP A 95 2.97 -15.07 4.89
CA ASP A 95 3.03 -16.37 4.22
C ASP A 95 1.64 -16.95 3.86
N ILE A 96 0.59 -16.13 3.84
CA ILE A 96 -0.76 -16.55 3.48
C ILE A 96 -0.98 -16.38 1.97
N ALA A 97 -1.18 -17.50 1.29
CA ALA A 97 -1.51 -17.51 -0.13
C ALA A 97 -3.01 -17.28 -0.38
N ALA A 98 -3.36 -16.70 -1.53
CA ALA A 98 -4.75 -16.50 -1.93
C ALA A 98 -5.55 -17.81 -1.98
N GLU A 99 -4.88 -18.91 -2.35
CA GLU A 99 -5.44 -20.26 -2.41
C GLU A 99 -5.92 -20.75 -1.05
N ALA A 100 -5.28 -20.35 0.05
CA ALA A 100 -5.69 -20.71 1.40
C ALA A 100 -7.09 -20.13 1.70
N LEU A 101 -7.30 -18.85 1.37
CA LEU A 101 -8.60 -18.17 1.54
C LEU A 101 -9.69 -18.74 0.61
N LYS A 102 -9.29 -19.31 -0.52
CA LYS A 102 -10.22 -19.90 -1.51
C LYS A 102 -10.48 -21.40 -1.27
N SER A 103 -9.72 -22.04 -0.38
CA SER A 103 -9.81 -23.49 -0.13
C SER A 103 -11.15 -23.89 0.48
N ASP A 104 -11.64 -23.08 1.43
CA ASP A 104 -12.97 -23.18 2.01
C ASP A 104 -13.57 -21.78 2.12
N ILE A 105 -14.38 -21.43 1.12
CA ILE A 105 -14.97 -20.10 0.98
C ILE A 105 -15.97 -19.84 2.11
N ASP A 106 -16.77 -20.82 2.49
CA ASP A 106 -17.83 -20.63 3.49
C ASP A 106 -17.22 -20.43 4.88
N VAL A 107 -16.22 -21.23 5.24
CA VAL A 107 -15.47 -21.06 6.50
C VAL A 107 -14.74 -19.73 6.53
N THR A 108 -14.02 -19.39 5.46
CA THR A 108 -13.27 -18.12 5.36
C THR A 108 -14.22 -16.92 5.45
N THR A 109 -15.35 -16.96 4.76
CA THR A 109 -16.36 -15.90 4.79
C THR A 109 -16.91 -15.72 6.20
N ASN A 110 -17.25 -16.81 6.89
CA ASN A 110 -17.77 -16.74 8.26
C ASN A 110 -16.74 -16.18 9.25
N MET A 111 -15.47 -16.57 9.14
CA MET A 111 -14.39 -16.03 9.97
C MET A 111 -14.18 -14.53 9.73
N LEU A 112 -14.10 -14.10 8.47
CA LEU A 112 -13.93 -12.70 8.10
C LEU A 112 -15.14 -11.85 8.53
N HIS A 113 -16.36 -12.36 8.36
CA HIS A 113 -17.58 -11.68 8.79
C HIS A 113 -17.59 -11.42 10.31
N LEU A 114 -17.16 -12.41 11.11
CA LEU A 114 -17.04 -12.25 12.55
C LEU A 114 -15.98 -11.21 12.94
N LEU A 115 -14.87 -11.16 12.23
CA LEU A 115 -13.80 -10.17 12.45
C LEU A 115 -14.26 -8.76 12.09
N PHE A 116 -14.89 -8.57 10.93
CA PHE A 116 -15.37 -7.25 10.51
C PHE A 116 -16.42 -6.70 11.49
N LYS A 117 -17.32 -7.54 12.02
CA LYS A 117 -18.25 -7.15 13.08
C LYS A 117 -17.62 -6.65 14.38
N LYS A 118 -16.34 -6.97 14.63
CA LYS A 118 -15.63 -6.52 15.84
C LYS A 118 -14.85 -5.22 15.62
N ILE A 119 -14.46 -4.95 14.38
CA ILE A 119 -13.54 -3.85 14.03
C ILE A 119 -14.32 -2.65 13.51
N TRP A 120 -15.43 -2.89 12.82
CA TRP A 120 -16.35 -1.88 12.34
C TRP A 120 -17.21 -1.35 13.48
#